data_AF-A0A4Y6KTU6-F1
#
_entry.id   AF-A0A4Y6KTU6-F1
#
_cell.length_a   1.000
_cell.length_b   1.000
_cell.length_c   1.000
_cell.angle_alpha   90.00
_cell.angle_beta   90.00
_cell.angle_gamma   90.00
#
_symmetry.space_group_name_H-M   'P 1'
#
loop_
_entity.id
_entity.type
_entity.pdbx_description
1 polymer ?
#
loop_
_entity_poly.entity_id
_entity_poly.type
_entity_poly.pdbx_seq_one_letter_code
_entity_poly.pdbx_strand_id
1 'polypeptide(L)'
;MFSASALIRSGWRVLRWRGRFAGLIGLRVFRGRNGRLASCGMYLCRSSARRIRLESGRFLPGCASRNQAGDFSMAITKQDVFRVASEIDAEGGKASALEVRRRLGSGSYSTITAALKEWKESAEAAKEGAELSPVPAEVLEKLTLAAGDLWAVASRVALGVANEARLVWEAEKAELLEQVAAANQWADQVQADVESWRQAAHDAELLRDSLRADAQTSRGLQLAAQEAAERERKRADAVVAELTQARVQVQVQQAALDAAQRELEEFRRKFGSGSGGTRKRSGGSKSASPAASEQSAADVH
;
A
#
# COMPACT_ATOMS: atom_id res chain seq x y z
N MET A 1 -1.60 9.39 -44.40
CA MET A 1 -0.23 9.91 -44.52
C MET A 1 0.41 9.87 -43.14
N PHE A 2 1.63 9.33 -43.11
CA PHE A 2 2.47 9.05 -41.95
C PHE A 2 3.11 10.29 -41.32
N SER A 3 3.55 10.12 -40.06
CA SER A 3 4.71 10.78 -39.40
C SER A 3 4.56 12.24 -38.97
N ALA A 4 5.12 12.73 -37.85
CA ALA A 4 6.07 12.20 -36.85
C ALA A 4 5.95 13.12 -35.60
N SER A 5 5.83 12.58 -34.39
CA SER A 5 6.89 12.30 -33.40
C SER A 5 7.31 13.45 -32.47
N ALA A 6 7.25 13.09 -31.18
CA ALA A 6 8.08 13.53 -30.04
C ALA A 6 7.76 14.87 -29.34
N LEU A 7 7.36 14.79 -28.06
CA LEU A 7 8.17 15.23 -26.91
C LEU A 7 7.41 15.03 -25.56
N ILE A 8 8.09 14.35 -24.63
CA ILE A 8 8.09 14.57 -23.16
C ILE A 8 6.82 14.13 -22.40
N ARG A 9 6.81 12.92 -21.85
CA ARG A 9 7.20 12.57 -20.45
C ARG A 9 6.39 13.29 -19.36
N SER A 10 5.65 12.44 -18.63
CA SER A 10 5.30 12.57 -17.20
C SER A 10 4.45 13.78 -16.81
N GLY A 11 3.15 13.64 -17.02
CA GLY A 11 2.14 14.37 -16.26
C GLY A 11 2.10 13.89 -14.81
N TRP A 12 2.41 14.79 -13.88
CA TRP A 12 1.97 14.68 -12.50
C TRP A 12 1.04 15.87 -12.24
N ARG A 13 -0.26 15.58 -12.15
CA ARG A 13 -1.25 16.53 -11.68
C ARG A 13 -1.02 16.77 -10.19
N VAL A 14 -0.74 18.02 -9.84
CA VAL A 14 -0.78 18.52 -8.47
C VAL A 14 -2.24 18.57 -8.02
N LEU A 15 -2.69 17.57 -7.26
CA LEU A 15 -3.92 17.65 -6.49
C LEU A 15 -3.63 18.42 -5.20
N ARG A 16 -4.12 19.66 -5.18
CA ARG A 16 -4.10 20.56 -4.03
C ARG A 16 -5.19 20.10 -3.05
N TRP A 17 -4.81 19.30 -2.06
CA TRP A 17 -5.70 18.92 -0.96
C TRP A 17 -5.60 19.96 0.17
N ARG A 18 -6.68 20.70 0.37
CA ARG A 18 -6.91 21.57 1.55
C ARG A 18 -7.63 20.71 2.59
N GLY A 19 -6.92 20.30 3.63
CA GLY A 19 -7.53 19.55 4.73
C GLY A 19 -6.56 19.38 5.88
N ARG A 20 -6.84 20.05 7.00
CA ARG A 20 -6.20 19.84 8.30
C ARG A 20 -6.29 18.36 8.67
N PHE A 21 -5.18 17.69 8.89
CA PHE A 21 -4.94 16.81 10.05
C PHE A 21 -3.46 16.41 10.03
N ALA A 22 -2.77 16.76 11.12
CA ALA A 22 -1.40 16.37 11.36
C ALA A 22 -1.38 14.93 11.89
N GLY A 23 -0.60 14.07 11.25
CA GLY A 23 -0.42 12.67 11.64
C GLY A 23 0.70 12.03 10.84
N LEU A 24 1.94 12.30 11.24
CA LEU A 24 3.17 11.70 10.71
C LEU A 24 3.28 10.24 11.16
N ILE A 25 3.26 9.29 10.24
CA ILE A 25 3.90 7.98 10.41
C ILE A 25 4.73 7.72 9.14
N GLY A 26 5.98 8.16 9.17
CA GLY A 26 6.99 7.80 8.18
C GLY A 26 7.86 6.67 8.72
N LEU A 27 7.70 5.45 8.19
CA LEU A 27 8.65 4.36 8.39
C LEU A 27 9.92 4.65 7.57
N ARG A 28 11.04 4.89 8.25
CA ARG A 28 12.36 5.04 7.61
C ARG A 28 13.16 3.76 7.83
N VAL A 29 13.36 2.99 6.77
CA VAL A 29 14.25 1.82 6.75
C VAL A 29 15.70 2.33 6.70
N PHE A 30 16.47 2.11 7.77
CA PHE A 30 17.89 2.41 7.82
C PHE A 30 18.69 1.11 7.76
N ARG A 31 19.49 0.95 6.70
CA ARG A 31 20.34 -0.22 6.46
C ARG A 31 21.74 0.09 7.00
N GLY A 32 22.06 -0.41 8.19
CA GLY A 32 23.35 -0.20 8.86
C GLY A 32 24.44 -1.15 8.32
N ARG A 33 25.60 -0.58 7.97
CA ARG A 33 26.86 -1.31 7.78
C ARG A 33 27.82 -0.77 8.85
N ASN A 34 28.33 -1.69 9.68
CA ASN A 34 29.37 -1.52 10.70
C ASN A 34 28.90 -1.19 12.13
N GLY A 35 28.53 -2.26 12.83
CA GLY A 35 29.04 -2.67 14.15
C GLY A 35 29.42 -1.64 15.22
N ARG A 36 28.60 -1.64 16.28
CA ARG A 36 28.82 -1.17 17.67
C ARG A 36 28.57 0.33 17.94
N LEU A 37 27.51 0.61 18.72
CA LEU A 37 27.61 1.03 20.14
C LEU A 37 26.24 1.36 20.74
N ALA A 38 26.18 1.21 22.06
CA ALA A 38 25.38 1.96 23.04
C ALA A 38 23.85 1.81 23.04
N SER A 39 23.38 1.01 24.00
CA SER A 39 22.02 1.06 24.55
C SER A 39 21.87 2.31 25.43
N CYS A 40 20.98 3.22 25.06
CA CYS A 40 20.41 4.20 25.98
C CYS A 40 18.90 4.27 25.73
N GLY A 41 18.13 3.86 26.75
CA GLY A 41 16.68 3.77 26.71
C GLY A 41 16.00 5.14 26.80
N MET A 42 14.85 5.25 26.14
CA MET A 42 13.90 6.34 26.33
C MET A 42 12.61 5.78 26.91
N TYR A 43 12.35 6.10 28.18
CA TYR A 43 11.01 6.09 28.76
C TYR A 43 10.30 7.39 28.37
N LEU A 44 9.14 7.28 27.74
CA LEU A 44 8.17 8.35 27.60
C LEU A 44 7.17 8.23 28.76
N CYS A 45 7.22 9.17 29.71
CA CYS A 45 6.15 9.35 30.70
C CYS A 45 5.50 10.72 30.47
N ARG A 46 4.18 10.68 30.27
CA ARG A 46 3.32 11.80 29.89
C ARG A 46 2.64 12.33 31.14
N SER A 47 2.78 13.63 31.36
CA SER A 47 1.91 14.61 32.06
C SER A 47 0.82 14.08 33.01
N SER A 48 0.64 14.66 34.19
CA SER A 48 -0.31 15.78 34.35
C SER A 48 -0.20 16.52 35.69
N ALA A 49 -0.58 17.80 35.64
CA ALA A 49 -0.52 18.86 36.64
C ALA A 49 -1.42 18.71 37.89
N ARG A 50 -1.01 19.38 38.99
CA ARG A 50 -1.77 20.32 39.88
C ARG A 50 -0.91 20.67 41.11
N ARG A 51 -0.27 21.84 41.20
CA ARG A 51 -0.70 23.15 41.76
C ARG A 51 -1.11 23.10 43.25
N ILE A 52 -0.32 23.74 44.14
CA ILE A 52 -0.62 24.53 45.38
C ILE A 52 0.76 25.10 45.86
N ARG A 53 1.09 26.40 45.74
CA ARG A 53 0.92 27.54 46.70
C ARG A 53 1.42 27.23 48.13
N LEU A 54 2.24 28.00 48.85
CA LEU A 54 2.57 29.44 48.90
C LEU A 54 3.97 29.67 49.46
N GLU A 55 4.50 30.86 49.19
CA GLU A 55 5.70 31.47 49.76
C GLU A 55 5.59 31.67 51.28
N SER A 56 6.71 31.48 51.99
CA SER A 56 7.02 32.29 53.18
C SER A 56 8.47 32.05 53.63
N GLY A 57 9.41 32.74 52.98
CA GLY A 57 10.78 32.90 53.46
C GLY A 57 11.03 34.35 53.86
N ARG A 58 10.56 34.76 55.04
CA ARG A 58 11.04 35.98 55.70
C ARG A 58 11.80 35.57 56.96
N PHE A 59 13.11 35.71 56.86
CA PHE A 59 14.03 35.73 57.98
C PHE A 59 14.04 37.12 58.61
N LEU A 60 14.51 37.17 59.86
CA LEU A 60 14.85 38.31 60.75
C LEU A 60 13.82 38.61 61.86
N PRO A 61 14.23 39.25 62.98
CA PRO A 61 15.24 38.78 63.93
C PRO A 61 14.85 39.08 65.41
N GLY A 62 15.57 38.48 66.37
CA GLY A 62 15.87 39.11 67.66
C GLY A 62 14.81 39.09 68.78
N CYS A 63 15.16 38.41 69.88
CA CYS A 63 14.92 38.77 71.29
C CYS A 63 15.87 37.86 72.10
N ALA A 64 17.01 38.34 72.60
CA ALA A 64 17.14 39.01 73.90
C ALA A 64 16.69 38.14 75.09
N SER A 65 17.70 37.59 75.78
CA SER A 65 17.86 37.50 77.23
C SER A 65 16.76 36.86 78.08
N ARG A 66 17.12 35.75 78.74
CA ARG A 66 16.91 35.65 80.19
C ARG A 66 18.02 34.81 80.83
N ASN A 67 18.88 35.50 81.58
CA ASN A 67 19.81 34.94 82.54
C ASN A 67 19.08 34.04 83.54
N GLN A 68 19.72 32.93 83.90
CA GLN A 68 19.80 32.53 85.31
C GLN A 68 21.11 31.77 85.51
N ALA A 69 22.08 32.49 86.07
CA ALA A 69 23.13 31.90 86.87
C ALA A 69 22.48 31.24 88.08
N GLY A 70 22.85 29.99 88.34
CA GLY A 70 22.39 29.19 89.45
C GLY A 70 23.30 28.00 89.59
N ASP A 71 24.47 28.25 90.20
CA ASP A 71 25.39 27.25 90.70
C ASP A 71 24.65 26.39 91.74
N PHE A 72 24.20 25.21 91.35
CA PHE A 72 23.87 24.12 92.26
C PHE A 72 24.37 22.82 91.66
N SER A 73 25.51 22.39 92.19
CA SER A 73 25.88 20.99 92.32
C SER A 73 24.78 20.21 93.06
N MET A 74 23.67 19.96 92.37
CA MET A 74 22.72 18.90 92.68
C MET A 74 22.75 17.96 91.48
N ALA A 75 23.25 16.74 91.70
CA ALA A 75 23.29 15.71 90.68
C ALA A 75 21.91 15.57 90.04
N ILE A 76 21.85 15.55 88.70
CA ILE A 76 20.61 15.38 87.93
C ILE A 76 19.86 14.16 88.45
N THR A 77 18.60 14.35 88.82
CA THR A 77 17.78 13.28 89.37
C THR A 77 17.11 12.49 88.24
N LYS A 78 16.80 11.21 88.51
CA LYS A 78 16.07 10.36 87.54
C LYS A 78 14.71 10.95 87.16
N GLN A 79 14.06 11.66 88.09
CA GLN A 79 12.75 12.27 87.88
C GLN A 79 12.79 13.41 86.85
N ASP A 80 13.88 14.20 86.83
CA ASP A 80 14.05 15.25 85.82
C ASP A 80 14.20 14.68 84.41
N VAL A 81 14.91 13.55 84.28
CA VAL A 81 15.05 12.82 83.01
C VAL A 81 13.69 12.27 82.55
N PHE A 82 12.88 11.72 83.47
CA PHE A 82 11.57 11.13 83.13
C PHE A 82 10.57 12.20 82.69
N ARG A 83 10.55 13.36 83.36
CA ARG A 83 9.68 14.49 82.97
C ARG A 83 10.01 14.97 81.55
N VAL A 84 11.28 15.27 81.29
CA VAL A 84 11.72 15.75 79.97
C VAL A 84 11.53 14.69 78.89
N ALA A 85 11.76 13.41 79.20
CA ALA A 85 11.50 12.31 78.26
C ALA A 85 10.00 12.20 77.91
N SER A 86 9.12 12.36 78.90
CA SER A 86 7.67 12.33 78.69
C SER A 86 7.17 13.54 77.88
N GLU A 87 7.76 14.73 78.09
CA GLU A 87 7.47 15.91 77.27
C GLU A 87 7.90 15.72 75.80
N ILE A 88 9.08 15.12 75.55
CA ILE A 88 9.55 14.80 74.20
C ILE A 88 8.63 13.77 73.52
N ASP A 89 8.18 12.76 74.26
CA ASP A 89 7.28 11.72 73.74
C ASP A 89 5.89 12.30 73.43
N ALA A 90 5.37 13.20 74.27
CA ALA A 90 4.11 13.91 74.04
C ALA A 90 4.16 14.85 72.81
N GLU A 91 5.33 15.40 72.49
CA GLU A 91 5.59 16.16 71.26
C GLU A 91 5.76 15.26 70.02
N GLY A 92 5.69 13.93 70.17
CA GLY A 92 5.88 12.94 69.10
C GLY A 92 7.35 12.71 68.71
N GLY A 93 8.29 13.19 69.54
CA GLY A 93 9.73 13.04 69.34
C GLY A 93 10.29 11.78 70.00
N LYS A 94 11.41 11.26 69.47
CA LYS A 94 12.13 10.15 70.12
C LYS A 94 12.98 10.70 71.28
N ALA A 95 12.66 10.30 72.51
CA ALA A 95 13.47 10.61 73.71
C ALA A 95 14.88 9.99 73.60
N SER A 96 15.80 10.76 73.00
CA SER A 96 17.23 10.44 72.86
C SER A 96 18.02 11.13 73.97
N ALA A 97 19.09 10.47 74.46
CA ALA A 97 19.94 11.03 75.50
C ALA A 97 20.56 12.40 75.10
N LEU A 98 20.75 12.64 73.81
CA LEU A 98 21.20 13.94 73.28
C LEU A 98 20.15 15.03 73.45
N GLU A 99 18.89 14.74 73.12
CA GLU A 99 17.80 15.71 73.17
C GLU A 99 17.39 16.04 74.60
N VAL A 100 17.35 15.01 75.46
CA VAL A 100 17.10 15.17 76.90
C VAL A 100 18.20 16.02 77.54
N ARG A 101 19.48 15.76 77.19
CA ARG A 101 20.61 16.57 77.67
C ARG A 101 20.55 18.01 77.15
N ARG A 102 20.12 18.23 75.90
CA ARG A 102 19.95 19.57 75.33
C ARG A 102 18.93 20.40 76.12
N ARG A 103 17.83 19.78 76.57
CA ARG A 103 16.80 20.44 77.38
C ARG A 103 17.20 20.62 78.85
N LEU A 104 17.99 19.70 79.40
CA LEU A 104 18.47 19.77 80.80
C LEU A 104 19.74 20.63 80.97
N GLY A 105 20.51 20.87 79.91
CA GLY A 105 21.70 21.75 79.92
C GLY A 105 22.96 21.18 80.59
N SER A 106 22.87 20.04 81.29
CA SER A 106 24.01 19.39 81.97
C SER A 106 23.79 17.87 82.09
N GLY A 107 24.81 17.11 82.51
CA GLY A 107 24.73 15.69 82.84
C GLY A 107 25.62 14.76 82.01
N SER A 108 26.02 13.63 82.62
CA SER A 108 26.73 12.55 81.93
C SER A 108 25.75 11.73 81.07
N TYR A 109 26.16 11.44 79.84
CA TYR A 109 25.37 10.60 78.92
C TYR A 109 25.06 9.23 79.53
N SER A 110 25.96 8.63 80.30
CA SER A 110 25.75 7.31 80.92
C SER A 110 24.62 7.31 81.97
N THR A 111 24.46 8.40 82.71
CA THR A 111 23.41 8.54 83.72
C THR A 111 22.05 8.78 83.06
N ILE A 112 22.02 9.61 82.01
CA ILE A 112 20.80 9.91 81.25
C ILE A 112 20.32 8.68 80.49
N THR A 113 21.21 7.88 79.88
CA THR A 113 20.82 6.65 79.18
C THR A 113 20.29 5.58 80.13
N ALA A 114 20.86 5.45 81.33
CA ALA A 114 20.35 4.52 82.35
C ALA A 114 18.93 4.90 82.79
N ALA A 115 18.69 6.18 83.10
CA ALA A 115 17.35 6.67 83.44
C ALA A 115 16.38 6.57 82.25
N LEU A 116 16.81 6.86 81.02
CA LEU A 116 15.95 6.70 79.84
C LEU A 116 15.55 5.26 79.58
N LYS A 117 16.40 4.28 79.92
CA LYS A 117 16.07 2.87 79.80
C LYS A 117 14.97 2.48 80.80
N GLU A 118 15.12 2.89 82.06
CA GLU A 118 14.10 2.69 83.11
C GLU A 118 12.77 3.39 82.76
N TRP A 119 12.82 4.61 82.19
CA TRP A 119 11.63 5.32 81.72
C TRP A 119 10.96 4.59 80.55
N LYS A 120 11.73 4.10 79.57
CA LYS A 120 11.19 3.32 78.44
C LYS A 120 10.52 2.04 78.93
N GLU A 121 11.15 1.30 79.83
CA GLU A 121 10.57 0.10 80.43
C GLU A 121 9.27 0.42 81.19
N SER A 122 9.23 1.54 81.92
CA SER A 122 8.02 2.00 82.62
C SER A 122 6.92 2.48 81.66
N ALA A 123 7.29 3.15 80.57
CA ALA A 123 6.36 3.66 79.56
C ALA A 123 5.79 2.54 78.70
N GLU A 124 6.59 1.54 78.33
CA GLU A 124 6.12 0.35 77.62
C GLU A 124 5.23 -0.52 78.52
N ALA A 125 5.58 -0.71 79.80
CA ALA A 125 4.71 -1.39 80.76
C ALA A 125 3.36 -0.67 80.96
N ALA A 126 3.36 0.68 80.93
CA ALA A 126 2.14 1.47 80.98
C ALA A 126 1.29 1.38 79.69
N LYS A 127 1.92 1.17 78.53
CA LYS A 127 1.22 0.95 77.24
C LYS A 127 0.66 -0.48 77.14
N GLU A 128 1.39 -1.47 77.61
CA GLU A 128 0.94 -2.87 77.64
C GLU A 128 -0.20 -3.09 78.65
N GLY A 129 -0.24 -2.31 79.73
CA GLY A 129 -1.35 -2.32 80.71
C GLY A 129 -2.61 -1.56 80.27
N ALA A 130 -2.58 -0.87 79.12
CA ALA A 130 -3.77 -0.26 78.54
C ALA A 130 -4.61 -1.34 77.83
N GLU A 131 -5.22 -2.25 78.59
CA GLU A 131 -6.25 -3.14 78.09
C GLU A 131 -7.41 -2.28 77.55
N LEU A 132 -7.46 -2.14 76.23
CA LEU A 132 -8.57 -1.53 75.52
C LEU A 132 -9.83 -2.34 75.89
N SER A 133 -10.68 -1.76 76.72
CA SER A 133 -11.98 -2.32 77.07
C SER A 133 -12.70 -2.80 75.80
N PRO A 134 -13.28 -4.01 75.78
CA PRO A 134 -13.90 -4.55 74.57
C PRO A 134 -14.96 -3.58 74.06
N VAL A 135 -14.84 -3.17 72.80
CA VAL A 135 -15.79 -2.26 72.15
C VAL A 135 -17.20 -2.85 72.32
N PRO A 136 -18.18 -2.08 72.82
CA PRO A 136 -19.54 -2.58 73.04
C PRO A 136 -20.10 -3.23 71.78
N ALA A 137 -20.73 -4.40 71.91
CA ALA A 137 -21.23 -5.20 70.79
C ALA A 137 -22.17 -4.39 69.87
N GLU A 138 -22.97 -3.49 70.45
CA GLU A 138 -23.86 -2.59 69.71
C GLU A 138 -23.10 -1.68 68.74
N VAL A 139 -21.94 -1.15 69.13
CA VAL A 139 -21.11 -0.31 68.25
C VAL A 139 -20.55 -1.14 67.10
N LEU A 140 -20.14 -2.37 67.38
CA LEU A 140 -19.62 -3.30 66.38
C LEU A 140 -20.72 -3.66 65.35
N GLU A 141 -21.93 -3.94 65.79
CA GLU A 141 -23.07 -4.23 64.90
C GLU A 141 -23.45 -3.03 64.03
N LYS A 142 -23.41 -1.81 64.56
CA LYS A 142 -23.65 -0.60 63.76
C LYS A 142 -22.55 -0.36 62.73
N LEU A 143 -21.29 -0.63 63.09
CA LEU A 143 -20.16 -0.53 62.17
C LEU A 143 -20.21 -1.59 61.06
N THR A 144 -20.58 -2.83 61.36
CA THR A 144 -20.72 -3.88 60.34
C THR A 144 -21.86 -3.58 59.38
N LEU A 145 -22.99 -3.05 59.87
CA LEU A 145 -24.08 -2.59 59.02
C LEU A 145 -23.63 -1.45 58.09
N ALA A 146 -22.98 -0.42 58.63
CA ALA A 146 -22.48 0.71 57.84
C ALA A 146 -21.41 0.28 56.82
N ALA A 147 -20.54 -0.67 57.18
CA ALA A 147 -19.57 -1.24 56.27
C ALA A 147 -20.23 -2.05 55.14
N GLY A 148 -21.30 -2.79 55.45
CA GLY A 148 -22.12 -3.50 54.46
C GLY A 148 -22.79 -2.55 53.47
N ASP A 149 -23.38 -1.46 53.95
CA ASP A 149 -24.00 -0.44 53.10
C ASP A 149 -22.96 0.25 52.20
N LEU A 150 -21.82 0.64 52.77
CA LEU A 150 -20.72 1.23 52.00
C LEU A 150 -20.20 0.27 50.93
N TRP A 151 -20.03 -1.02 51.29
CA TRP A 151 -19.61 -2.05 50.35
C TRP A 151 -20.64 -2.28 49.23
N ALA A 152 -21.94 -2.28 49.56
CA ALA A 152 -23.01 -2.43 48.57
C ALA A 152 -23.01 -1.26 47.57
N VAL A 153 -22.81 -0.03 48.05
CA VAL A 153 -22.69 1.15 47.18
C VAL A 153 -21.43 1.04 46.30
N ALA A 154 -20.27 0.74 46.90
CA ALA A 154 -19.02 0.60 46.18
C ALA A 154 -19.09 -0.50 45.09
N SER A 155 -19.67 -1.65 45.45
CA SER A 155 -19.86 -2.78 44.53
C SER A 155 -20.80 -2.43 43.39
N ARG A 156 -21.91 -1.73 43.66
CA ARG A 156 -22.84 -1.31 42.62
C ARG A 156 -22.19 -0.38 41.61
N VAL A 157 -21.39 0.58 42.08
CA VAL A 157 -20.65 1.50 41.19
C VAL A 157 -19.60 0.74 40.38
N ALA A 158 -18.81 -0.13 41.03
CA ALA A 158 -17.77 -0.91 40.35
C ALA A 158 -18.36 -1.86 39.28
N LEU A 159 -19.43 -2.58 39.62
CA LEU A 159 -20.15 -3.45 38.69
C LEU A 159 -20.83 -2.65 37.57
N GLY A 160 -21.37 -1.46 37.88
CA GLY A 160 -21.95 -0.56 36.88
C GLY A 160 -20.92 -0.16 35.81
N VAL A 161 -19.78 0.37 36.25
CA VAL A 161 -18.68 0.75 35.34
C VAL A 161 -18.15 -0.45 34.56
N ALA A 162 -18.01 -1.61 35.19
CA ALA A 162 -17.57 -2.83 34.51
C ALA A 162 -18.55 -3.30 33.43
N ASN A 163 -19.86 -3.23 33.71
CA ASN A 163 -20.91 -3.58 32.75
C ASN A 163 -20.97 -2.57 31.59
N GLU A 164 -20.89 -1.27 31.87
CA GLU A 164 -20.85 -0.23 30.84
C GLU A 164 -19.64 -0.42 29.91
N ALA A 165 -18.44 -0.63 30.49
CA ALA A 165 -17.23 -0.89 29.72
C ALA A 165 -17.35 -2.16 28.85
N ARG A 166 -17.99 -3.20 29.37
CA ARG A 166 -18.25 -4.44 28.62
C ARG A 166 -19.20 -4.20 27.45
N LEU A 167 -20.28 -3.45 27.65
CA LEU A 167 -21.25 -3.14 26.59
C LEU A 167 -20.61 -2.31 25.47
N VAL A 168 -19.78 -1.30 25.83
CA VAL A 168 -19.03 -0.51 24.85
C VAL A 168 -18.07 -1.40 24.06
N TRP A 169 -17.30 -2.26 24.74
CA TRP A 169 -16.39 -3.18 24.07
C TRP A 169 -17.11 -4.19 23.16
N GLU A 170 -18.26 -4.72 23.59
CA GLU A 170 -19.06 -5.62 22.76
C GLU A 170 -19.62 -4.89 21.52
N ALA A 171 -20.02 -3.64 21.65
CA ALA A 171 -20.46 -2.81 20.53
C ALA A 171 -19.31 -2.50 19.54
N GLU A 172 -18.15 -2.06 20.03
CA GLU A 172 -16.97 -1.81 19.20
C GLU A 172 -16.50 -3.08 18.49
N LYS A 173 -16.54 -4.23 19.18
CA LYS A 173 -16.22 -5.52 18.59
C LYS A 173 -17.20 -5.89 17.48
N ALA A 174 -18.50 -5.67 17.68
CA ALA A 174 -19.51 -5.93 16.65
C ALA A 174 -19.28 -5.06 15.41
N GLU A 175 -19.02 -3.77 15.61
CA GLU A 175 -18.71 -2.83 14.51
C GLU A 175 -17.45 -3.25 13.75
N LEU A 176 -16.39 -3.65 14.45
CA LEU A 176 -15.15 -4.15 13.82
C LEU A 176 -15.40 -5.43 13.02
N LEU A 177 -16.24 -6.34 13.52
CA LEU A 177 -16.58 -7.57 12.80
C LEU A 177 -17.38 -7.27 11.52
N GLU A 178 -18.29 -6.29 11.56
CA GLU A 178 -19.01 -5.82 10.36
C GLU A 178 -18.05 -5.18 9.35
N GLN A 179 -17.13 -4.33 9.80
CA GLN A 179 -16.11 -3.73 8.93
C GLN A 179 -15.22 -4.80 8.27
N VAL A 180 -14.79 -5.82 9.03
CA VAL A 180 -14.01 -6.95 8.50
C VAL A 180 -14.83 -7.75 7.50
N ALA A 181 -16.11 -8.01 7.78
CA ALA A 181 -16.99 -8.73 6.85
C ALA A 181 -17.17 -7.94 5.54
N ALA A 182 -17.39 -6.63 5.61
CA ALA A 182 -17.50 -5.77 4.42
C ALA A 182 -16.18 -5.71 3.63
N ALA A 183 -15.04 -5.62 4.32
CA ALA A 183 -13.72 -5.64 3.69
C ALA A 183 -13.45 -6.98 2.97
N ASN A 184 -13.84 -8.11 3.57
CA ASN A 184 -13.71 -9.43 2.95
C ASN A 184 -14.60 -9.55 1.71
N GLN A 185 -15.85 -9.08 1.76
CA GLN A 185 -16.73 -9.06 0.59
C GLN A 185 -16.15 -8.23 -0.56
N TRP A 186 -15.54 -7.08 -0.26
CA TRP A 186 -14.87 -6.27 -1.26
C TRP A 186 -13.61 -6.95 -1.81
N ALA A 187 -12.84 -7.63 -0.96
CA ALA A 187 -11.69 -8.42 -1.39
C ALA A 187 -12.11 -9.57 -2.34
N ASP A 188 -13.21 -10.26 -2.04
CA ASP A 188 -13.76 -11.32 -2.89
C ASP A 188 -14.23 -10.76 -4.24
N GLN A 189 -14.89 -9.60 -4.26
CA GLN A 189 -15.28 -8.91 -5.49
C GLN A 189 -14.07 -8.53 -6.35
N VAL A 190 -13.06 -7.91 -5.75
CA VAL A 190 -11.82 -7.53 -6.45
C VAL A 190 -11.10 -8.77 -6.99
N GLN A 191 -11.11 -9.88 -6.24
CA GLN A 191 -10.52 -11.13 -6.69
C GLN A 191 -11.27 -11.73 -7.88
N ALA A 192 -12.61 -11.69 -7.86
CA ALA A 192 -13.44 -12.12 -8.99
C ALA A 192 -13.18 -11.25 -10.23
N ASP A 193 -13.09 -9.92 -10.06
CA ASP A 193 -12.76 -9.01 -11.14
C ASP A 193 -11.39 -9.33 -11.73
N VAL A 194 -10.36 -9.49 -10.89
CA VAL A 194 -8.99 -9.84 -11.35
C VAL A 194 -8.99 -11.14 -12.16
N GLU A 195 -9.72 -12.16 -11.72
CA GLU A 195 -9.83 -13.41 -12.46
C GLU A 195 -10.53 -13.21 -13.82
N SER A 196 -11.62 -12.42 -13.86
CA SER A 196 -12.29 -12.08 -15.12
C SER A 196 -11.38 -11.32 -16.10
N TRP A 197 -10.57 -10.37 -15.60
CA TRP A 197 -9.62 -9.63 -16.42
C TRP A 197 -8.49 -10.51 -16.94
N ARG A 198 -8.03 -11.48 -16.14
CA ARG A 198 -7.03 -12.46 -16.56
C ARG A 198 -7.56 -13.36 -17.67
N GLN A 199 -8.79 -13.83 -17.54
CA GLN A 199 -9.45 -14.64 -18.58
C GLN A 199 -9.62 -13.84 -19.87
N ALA A 200 -10.13 -12.60 -19.78
CA ALA A 200 -10.26 -11.73 -20.94
C ALA A 200 -8.91 -11.42 -21.61
N ALA A 201 -7.84 -11.24 -20.83
CA ALA A 201 -6.50 -11.04 -21.38
C ALA A 201 -5.99 -12.30 -22.10
N HIS A 202 -6.21 -13.48 -21.51
CA HIS A 202 -5.83 -14.75 -22.12
C HIS A 202 -6.58 -15.00 -23.43
N ASP A 203 -7.90 -14.78 -23.46
CA ASP A 203 -8.72 -14.92 -24.67
C ASP A 203 -8.28 -13.94 -25.76
N ALA A 204 -7.94 -12.71 -25.38
CA ALA A 204 -7.40 -11.73 -26.31
C ALA A 204 -6.03 -12.14 -26.88
N GLU A 205 -5.17 -12.79 -26.10
CA GLU A 205 -3.89 -13.33 -26.58
C GLU A 205 -4.12 -14.47 -27.58
N LEU A 206 -5.01 -15.42 -27.27
CA LEU A 206 -5.37 -16.51 -28.19
C LEU A 206 -5.93 -15.97 -29.50
N LEU A 207 -6.82 -14.99 -29.45
CA LEU A 207 -7.38 -14.35 -30.63
C LEU A 207 -6.28 -13.65 -31.45
N ARG A 208 -5.37 -12.94 -30.79
CA ARG A 208 -4.24 -12.28 -31.48
C ARG A 208 -3.33 -13.27 -32.20
N ASP A 209 -3.05 -14.41 -31.58
CA ASP A 209 -2.21 -15.44 -32.19
C ASP A 209 -2.91 -16.11 -33.38
N SER A 210 -4.23 -16.36 -33.28
CA SER A 210 -5.01 -16.87 -34.41
C SER A 210 -5.01 -15.90 -35.61
N LEU A 211 -5.29 -14.60 -35.37
CA LEU A 211 -5.25 -13.57 -36.41
C LEU A 211 -3.86 -13.40 -37.02
N ARG A 212 -2.80 -13.63 -36.22
CA ARG A 212 -1.42 -13.58 -36.71
C ARG A 212 -1.12 -14.76 -37.63
N ALA A 213 -1.57 -15.96 -37.29
CA ALA A 213 -1.45 -17.15 -38.13
C ALA A 213 -2.23 -16.99 -39.44
N ASP A 214 -3.44 -16.45 -39.38
CA ASP A 214 -4.26 -16.16 -40.56
C ASP A 214 -3.59 -15.13 -41.47
N ALA A 215 -3.06 -14.04 -40.89
CA ALA A 215 -2.34 -13.02 -41.63
C ALA A 215 -1.04 -13.54 -42.25
N GLN A 216 -0.34 -14.47 -41.61
CA GLN A 216 0.82 -15.14 -42.19
C GLN A 216 0.42 -16.03 -43.36
N THR A 217 -0.66 -16.78 -43.20
CA THR A 217 -1.22 -17.65 -44.24
C THR A 217 -1.66 -16.83 -45.45
N SER A 218 -2.40 -15.74 -45.25
CA SER A 218 -2.86 -14.86 -46.33
C SER A 218 -1.69 -14.23 -47.08
N ARG A 219 -0.62 -13.81 -46.37
CA ARG A 219 0.61 -13.30 -47.00
C ARG A 219 1.31 -14.37 -47.83
N GLY A 220 1.40 -15.59 -47.32
CA GLY A 220 1.97 -16.73 -48.06
C GLY A 220 1.21 -16.99 -49.36
N LEU A 221 -0.13 -17.01 -49.30
CA LEU A 221 -0.99 -17.17 -50.48
C LEU A 221 -0.84 -16.02 -51.47
N GLN A 222 -0.74 -14.78 -50.99
CA GLN A 222 -0.51 -13.60 -51.84
C GLN A 222 0.82 -13.68 -52.58
N LEU A 223 1.90 -14.08 -51.91
CA LEU A 223 3.21 -14.26 -52.55
C LEU A 223 3.17 -15.38 -53.59
N ALA A 224 2.57 -16.53 -53.27
CA ALA A 224 2.41 -17.63 -54.21
C ALA A 224 1.58 -17.22 -55.45
N ALA A 225 0.51 -16.45 -55.26
CA ALA A 225 -0.30 -15.90 -56.35
C ALA A 225 0.48 -14.89 -57.20
N GLN A 226 1.31 -14.03 -56.58
CA GLN A 226 2.19 -13.11 -57.31
C GLN A 226 3.20 -13.87 -58.16
N GLU A 227 3.87 -14.88 -57.60
CA GLU A 227 4.80 -15.72 -58.34
C GLU A 227 4.12 -16.47 -59.50
N ALA A 228 2.92 -17.01 -59.28
CA ALA A 228 2.16 -17.66 -60.34
C ALA A 228 1.80 -16.67 -61.46
N ALA A 229 1.33 -15.47 -61.11
CA ALA A 229 1.03 -14.42 -62.07
C ALA A 229 2.27 -13.98 -62.86
N GLU A 230 3.44 -13.87 -62.23
CA GLU A 230 4.70 -13.59 -62.92
C GLU A 230 5.11 -14.70 -63.88
N ARG A 231 4.92 -15.98 -63.50
CA ARG A 231 5.17 -17.12 -64.40
C ARG A 231 4.24 -17.08 -65.61
N GLU A 232 2.95 -16.80 -65.41
CA GLU A 232 2.00 -16.67 -66.52
C GLU A 232 2.32 -15.47 -67.42
N ARG A 233 2.72 -14.32 -66.85
CA ARG A 233 3.20 -13.18 -67.64
C ARG A 233 4.39 -13.54 -68.51
N LYS A 234 5.40 -14.21 -67.94
CA LYS A 234 6.58 -14.68 -68.70
C LYS A 234 6.19 -15.66 -69.82
N ARG A 235 5.21 -16.55 -69.59
CA ARG A 235 4.68 -17.45 -70.62
C ARG A 235 3.96 -16.68 -71.72
N ALA A 236 3.12 -15.71 -71.35
CA ALA A 236 2.43 -14.85 -72.31
C ALA A 236 3.42 -14.06 -73.16
N ASP A 237 4.44 -13.47 -72.55
CA ASP A 237 5.51 -12.73 -73.24
C ASP A 237 6.27 -13.64 -74.23
N ALA A 238 6.56 -14.88 -73.84
CA ALA A 238 7.19 -15.86 -74.73
C ALA A 238 6.30 -16.21 -75.93
N VAL A 239 5.00 -16.44 -75.71
CA VAL A 239 4.03 -16.70 -76.80
C VAL A 239 3.91 -15.47 -77.72
N VAL A 240 3.87 -14.26 -77.16
CA VAL A 240 3.86 -13.03 -77.97
C VAL A 240 5.12 -12.94 -78.82
N ALA A 241 6.30 -13.25 -78.26
CA ALA A 241 7.56 -13.27 -79.01
C ALA A 241 7.52 -14.30 -80.15
N GLU A 242 7.05 -15.52 -79.90
CA GLU A 242 6.88 -16.56 -80.94
C GLU A 242 5.90 -16.11 -82.04
N LEU A 243 4.76 -15.53 -81.67
CA LEU A 243 3.79 -14.98 -82.64
C LEU A 243 4.39 -13.85 -83.48
N THR A 244 5.22 -12.99 -82.89
CA THR A 244 5.90 -11.94 -83.66
C THR A 244 6.90 -12.52 -84.66
N GLN A 245 7.64 -13.57 -84.30
CA GLN A 245 8.54 -14.27 -85.21
C GLN A 245 7.78 -14.97 -86.34
N ALA A 246 6.70 -15.70 -86.01
CA ALA A 246 5.86 -16.35 -87.00
C ALA A 246 5.24 -15.32 -87.97
N ARG A 247 4.81 -14.16 -87.47
CA ARG A 247 4.29 -13.06 -88.32
C ARG A 247 5.36 -12.56 -89.29
N VAL A 248 6.59 -12.37 -88.83
CA VAL A 248 7.72 -11.98 -89.71
C VAL A 248 7.98 -13.06 -90.76
N GLN A 249 7.97 -14.34 -90.38
CA GLN A 249 8.14 -15.45 -91.33
C GLN A 249 7.04 -15.49 -92.39
N VAL A 250 5.78 -15.32 -91.99
CA VAL A 250 4.64 -15.23 -92.93
C VAL A 250 4.80 -14.03 -93.87
N GLN A 251 5.21 -12.87 -93.38
CA GLN A 251 5.49 -11.70 -94.23
C GLN A 251 6.60 -11.96 -95.24
N VAL A 252 7.68 -12.63 -94.83
CA VAL A 252 8.77 -13.02 -95.75
C VAL A 252 8.29 -14.02 -96.80
N GLN A 253 7.50 -15.02 -96.40
CA GLN A 253 6.89 -15.98 -97.34
C GLN A 253 5.96 -15.30 -98.33
N GLN A 254 5.11 -14.38 -97.86
CA GLN A 254 4.22 -13.59 -98.72
C GLN A 254 5.02 -12.74 -99.71
N ALA A 255 6.05 -12.02 -99.25
CA ALA A 255 6.91 -11.24 -100.14
C ALA A 255 7.64 -12.10 -101.18
N ALA A 256 8.05 -13.31 -100.82
CA ALA A 256 8.64 -14.27 -101.75
C ALA A 256 7.63 -14.82 -102.77
N LEU A 257 6.40 -15.10 -102.34
CA LEU A 257 5.30 -15.49 -103.24
C LEU A 257 4.96 -14.35 -104.22
N ASP A 258 4.87 -13.11 -103.73
CA ASP A 258 4.62 -11.93 -104.56
C ASP A 258 5.76 -11.71 -105.58
N ALA A 259 7.01 -11.90 -105.16
CA ALA A 259 8.17 -11.83 -106.06
C ALA A 259 8.12 -12.93 -107.14
N ALA A 260 7.84 -14.18 -106.76
CA ALA A 260 7.70 -15.28 -107.70
C ALA A 260 6.51 -15.08 -108.67
N GLN A 261 5.40 -14.50 -108.19
CA GLN A 261 4.27 -14.11 -109.05
C GLN A 261 4.69 -13.04 -110.05
N ARG A 262 5.42 -12.01 -109.63
CA ARG A 262 5.97 -10.99 -110.55
C ARG A 262 6.90 -11.60 -111.58
N GLU A 263 7.78 -12.52 -111.20
CA GLU A 263 8.64 -13.25 -112.13
C GLU A 263 7.84 -14.06 -113.15
N LEU A 264 6.77 -14.75 -112.71
CA LEU A 264 5.85 -15.48 -113.58
C LEU A 264 5.11 -14.53 -114.54
N GLU A 265 4.65 -13.37 -114.07
CA GLU A 265 4.01 -12.36 -114.90
C GLU A 265 4.98 -11.75 -115.92
N GLU A 266 6.22 -11.48 -115.52
CA GLU A 266 7.28 -11.03 -116.41
C GLU A 266 7.63 -12.09 -117.45
N PHE A 267 7.75 -13.35 -117.04
CA PHE A 267 7.95 -14.49 -117.94
C PHE A 267 6.77 -14.60 -118.92
N ARG A 268 5.53 -14.55 -118.41
CA ARG A 268 4.31 -14.53 -119.24
C ARG A 268 4.28 -13.34 -120.18
N ARG A 269 4.76 -12.16 -119.79
CA ARG A 269 4.84 -10.98 -120.66
C ARG A 269 5.89 -11.14 -121.75
N LYS A 270 7.07 -11.69 -121.42
CA LYS A 270 8.17 -11.95 -122.36
C LYS A 270 7.81 -13.00 -123.41
N PHE A 271 7.08 -14.05 -123.03
CA PHE A 271 6.67 -15.13 -123.94
C PHE A 271 5.25 -14.97 -124.53
N GLY A 272 4.39 -14.19 -123.88
CA GLY A 272 3.01 -13.93 -124.30
C GLY A 272 2.87 -12.83 -125.36
N SER A 273 3.95 -12.08 -125.67
CA SER A 273 3.97 -11.12 -126.78
C SER A 273 4.02 -11.78 -128.17
N GLY A 274 4.03 -13.11 -128.25
CA GLY A 274 4.08 -13.89 -129.50
C GLY A 274 2.76 -14.53 -129.96
N SER A 275 1.61 -14.26 -129.33
CA SER A 275 0.33 -14.87 -129.79
C SER A 275 -0.84 -13.90 -129.66
N GLY A 276 -0.88 -12.93 -130.57
CA GLY A 276 -2.11 -12.28 -131.01
C GLY A 276 -2.74 -13.11 -132.14
N GLY A 277 -3.67 -13.98 -131.79
CA GLY A 277 -4.47 -14.77 -132.74
C GLY A 277 -5.86 -15.02 -132.19
N THR A 278 -6.82 -14.26 -132.70
CA THR A 278 -8.25 -14.22 -132.34
C THR A 278 -8.94 -15.58 -132.19
N ARG A 279 -9.79 -15.75 -131.16
CA ARG A 279 -11.04 -16.50 -131.32
C ARG A 279 -12.15 -16.04 -130.38
N LYS A 280 -13.17 -15.48 -131.04
CA LYS A 280 -14.55 -15.25 -130.58
C LYS A 280 -15.18 -16.59 -130.20
N ARG A 281 -15.71 -16.73 -128.98
CA ARG A 281 -16.84 -17.65 -128.71
C ARG A 281 -17.66 -17.22 -127.50
N SER A 282 -18.95 -17.26 -127.75
CA SER A 282 -20.13 -16.88 -126.99
C SER A 282 -20.53 -17.86 -125.87
N GLY A 283 -21.35 -17.36 -124.95
CA GLY A 283 -22.18 -18.14 -124.01
C GLY A 283 -21.52 -18.23 -122.63
N GLY A 284 -22.13 -17.84 -121.50
CA GLY A 284 -23.54 -17.81 -121.16
C GLY A 284 -23.72 -18.62 -119.87
N SER A 285 -24.46 -18.05 -118.92
CA SER A 285 -24.90 -18.61 -117.62
C SER A 285 -23.89 -18.57 -116.46
N LYS A 286 -24.26 -18.55 -115.19
CA LYS A 286 -25.42 -18.16 -114.35
C LYS A 286 -25.07 -18.78 -112.97
N SER A 287 -25.52 -18.19 -111.87
CA SER A 287 -25.46 -18.72 -110.48
C SER A 287 -24.08 -18.60 -109.81
N ALA A 288 -23.93 -18.35 -108.50
CA ALA A 288 -24.84 -17.93 -107.44
C ALA A 288 -23.97 -17.57 -106.22
N SER A 289 -24.40 -16.58 -105.44
CA SER A 289 -24.01 -16.42 -104.04
C SER A 289 -24.51 -17.62 -103.23
N PRO A 290 -23.87 -17.99 -102.10
CA PRO A 290 -24.29 -17.45 -100.80
C PRO A 290 -23.07 -17.19 -99.86
N ALA A 291 -23.05 -16.27 -98.89
CA ALA A 291 -23.95 -16.01 -97.77
C ALA A 291 -24.12 -17.19 -96.79
N ALA A 292 -23.19 -17.33 -95.84
CA ALA A 292 -23.34 -17.98 -94.52
C ALA A 292 -21.98 -17.87 -93.79
N SER A 293 -21.83 -17.57 -92.50
CA SER A 293 -22.78 -17.42 -91.41
C SER A 293 -22.03 -16.91 -90.18
N GLU A 294 -22.62 -15.94 -89.47
CA GLU A 294 -22.41 -15.70 -88.05
C GLU A 294 -22.81 -16.94 -87.23
N GLN A 295 -22.01 -17.26 -86.20
CA GLN A 295 -22.35 -18.01 -84.97
C GLN A 295 -21.25 -17.61 -83.97
N SER A 296 -21.49 -16.77 -82.96
CA SER A 296 -22.29 -16.95 -81.74
C SER A 296 -21.84 -18.13 -80.88
N ALA A 297 -21.08 -17.80 -79.83
CA ALA A 297 -21.05 -18.41 -78.49
C ALA A 297 -20.35 -17.35 -77.60
N ALA A 298 -20.98 -16.58 -76.70
CA ALA A 298 -21.94 -16.86 -75.65
C ALA A 298 -21.48 -17.97 -74.68
N ASP A 299 -21.25 -17.52 -73.44
CA ASP A 299 -21.25 -18.23 -72.15
C ASP A 299 -20.06 -19.15 -71.78
N VAL A 300 -19.21 -18.63 -70.88
CA VAL A 300 -18.98 -19.27 -69.57
C VAL A 300 -19.06 -18.17 -68.50
N HIS A 301 -20.19 -18.19 -67.80
CA HIS A 301 -20.38 -17.54 -66.50
C HIS A 301 -19.88 -18.48 -65.40
#